data_AF-A0A9D2SP43-F1
#
_entry.id   AF-A0A9D2SP43-F1
#
_cell.length_a   1.000
_cell.length_b   1.000
_cell.length_c   1.000
_cell.angle_alpha   90.00
_cell.angle_beta   90.00
_cell.angle_gamma   90.00
#
_symmetry.space_group_name_H-M   'P 1'
#
loop_
_entity.id
_entity.type
_entity.pdbx_description
1 polymer ?
#
loop_
_entity_poly.entity_id
_entity_poly.type
_entity_poly.pdbx_seq_one_letter_code
_entity_poly.pdbx_strand_id
1 'polypeptide(L)' 'GCRAFKAIAIVGGGQGAPVSYTMPCGVCRQVMMEFCNPETFEIVAAISESDYQVYKLKELLPEAFGAL' A
#
# COMPACT_ATOMS: atom_id res chain seq x y z
N GLY A 1 7.53 -20.31 -5.83
CA GLY A 1 7.16 -18.90 -6.06
C GLY A 1 7.49 -18.06 -4.83
N CYS A 2 7.50 -16.73 -4.96
CA CYS A 2 7.72 -15.80 -3.83
C CYS A 2 6.44 -15.64 -3.00
N ARG A 3 6.56 -15.68 -1.66
CA ARG A 3 5.43 -15.55 -0.71
C ARG A 3 5.69 -14.55 0.43
N ALA A 4 6.84 -13.87 0.43
CA ALA A 4 7.21 -12.91 1.45
C ALA A 4 7.48 -11.56 0.79
N PHE A 5 6.65 -10.57 1.11
CA PHE A 5 6.72 -9.23 0.55
C PHE A 5 7.06 -8.23 1.65
N LYS A 6 7.97 -7.28 1.36
CA LYS A 6 8.39 -6.25 2.32
C LYS A 6 7.63 -4.94 2.14
N ALA A 7 7.41 -4.52 0.89
CA ALA A 7 6.78 -3.26 0.55
C ALA A 7 6.16 -3.28 -0.84
N ILE A 8 5.29 -2.30 -1.13
CA ILE A 8 4.74 -2.00 -2.45
C ILE A 8 4.72 -0.49 -2.71
N ALA A 9 5.03 -0.06 -3.93
CA ALA A 9 4.86 1.31 -4.37
C ALA A 9 3.60 1.46 -5.23
N ILE A 10 2.82 2.51 -4.98
CA ILE A 10 1.56 2.82 -5.65
C ILE A 10 1.67 4.23 -6.22
N VAL A 11 1.46 4.33 -7.53
CA VAL A 11 1.45 5.57 -8.31
C VAL A 11 0.20 5.60 -9.17
N GLY A 12 -0.36 6.78 -9.40
CA GLY A 12 -1.51 6.95 -10.29
C GLY A 12 -1.49 8.30 -10.97
N GLY A 13 -1.60 8.29 -12.30
CA GLY A 13 -1.65 9.48 -13.16
C GLY A 13 -2.56 9.32 -14.38
N GLY A 14 -3.23 8.17 -14.53
CA GLY A 14 -4.01 7.86 -15.73
C GLY A 14 -3.13 7.94 -16.98
N GLN A 15 -3.56 8.73 -17.97
CA GLN A 15 -2.79 9.00 -19.19
C GLN A 15 -1.73 10.13 -19.02
N GLY A 16 -1.64 10.76 -17.84
CA GLY A 16 -0.71 11.84 -17.53
C GLY A 16 0.25 11.51 -16.39
N ALA A 17 1.07 12.49 -16.02
CA ALA A 17 1.92 12.38 -14.85
C ALA A 17 1.09 12.38 -13.55
N PRO A 18 1.50 11.65 -12.49
CA PRO A 18 0.89 11.77 -11.18
C PRO A 18 0.95 13.21 -10.68
N VAL A 19 -0.20 13.73 -10.22
CA VAL A 19 -0.29 15.08 -9.63
C VAL A 19 -0.74 15.05 -8.17
N SER A 20 -1.07 13.86 -7.66
CA SER A 20 -1.48 13.62 -6.29
C SER A 20 -1.17 12.19 -5.87
N TYR A 21 -1.10 11.95 -4.57
CA TYR A 21 -0.90 10.60 -4.04
C TYR A 21 -2.10 9.72 -4.37
N THR A 22 -1.82 8.54 -4.92
CA THR A 22 -2.83 7.50 -5.16
C THR A 22 -2.80 6.49 -4.04
N MET A 23 -3.89 6.39 -3.29
CA MET A 23 -4.03 5.45 -2.19
C MET A 23 -4.65 4.13 -2.65
N PRO A 24 -4.26 2.98 -2.06
CA PRO A 24 -4.91 1.71 -2.36
C PRO A 24 -6.39 1.78 -1.96
N CYS A 25 -7.28 1.25 -2.80
CA CYS A 25 -8.69 1.11 -2.46
C CYS A 25 -8.91 -0.01 -1.42
N GLY A 26 -10.13 -0.13 -0.87
CA GLY A 26 -10.45 -1.07 0.20
C GLY A 26 -10.12 -2.53 -0.14
N VAL A 27 -10.44 -2.99 -1.36
CA VAL A 27 -10.16 -4.37 -1.78
C VAL A 27 -8.64 -4.64 -1.90
N CYS A 28 -7.86 -3.67 -2.39
CA CYS A 28 -6.40 -3.81 -2.40
C CYS A 28 -5.85 -3.95 -0.98
N ARG A 29 -6.35 -3.13 -0.04
CA ARG A 29 -5.95 -3.23 1.38
C ARG A 29 -6.29 -4.59 1.96
N GLN A 30 -7.48 -5.12 1.69
CA GLN A 30 -7.90 -6.44 2.16
C GLN A 30 -7.05 -7.58 1.58
N VAL A 31 -6.74 -7.56 0.29
CA VAL A 31 -5.84 -8.54 -0.31
C VAL A 31 -4.45 -8.46 0.32
N MET A 32 -3.93 -7.24 0.55
CA MET A 32 -2.64 -7.09 1.25
C MET A 32 -2.72 -7.62 2.69
N MET A 33 -3.83 -7.44 3.41
CA MET A 33 -4.01 -8.01 4.76
C MET A 33 -3.99 -9.53 4.76
N GLU A 34 -4.48 -10.19 3.72
CA GLU A 34 -4.51 -11.65 3.63
C GLU A 34 -3.10 -12.24 3.45
N PHE A 35 -2.20 -11.52 2.77
CA PHE A 35 -0.91 -12.05 2.34
C PHE A 35 0.32 -11.37 2.95
N CYS A 36 0.16 -10.23 3.63
CA CYS A 36 1.26 -9.44 4.17
C CYS A 36 1.06 -9.14 5.66
N ASN A 37 2.17 -9.02 6.40
CA ASN A 37 2.12 -8.66 7.82
C ASN A 37 1.79 -7.16 7.99
N PRO A 38 0.67 -6.79 8.61
CA PRO A 38 0.20 -5.40 8.64
C PRO A 38 1.06 -4.46 9.49
N GLU A 39 1.79 -5.00 10.45
CA GLU A 39 2.70 -4.24 11.32
C GLU A 39 3.99 -3.82 10.60
N THR A 40 4.41 -4.61 9.62
CA THR A 40 5.73 -4.44 8.99
C THR A 40 5.66 -4.05 7.52
N PHE A 41 4.63 -4.49 6.79
CA PHE A 41 4.48 -4.25 5.37
C PHE A 41 4.26 -2.77 5.04
N GLU A 42 5.07 -2.25 4.13
CA GLU A 42 5.09 -0.83 3.76
C GLU A 42 4.37 -0.57 2.45
N ILE A 43 3.58 0.50 2.43
CA ILE A 43 2.88 1.01 1.26
C ILE A 43 3.43 2.40 0.98
N VAL A 44 4.10 2.54 -0.15
CA VAL A 44 4.68 3.80 -0.61
C VAL A 44 3.73 4.44 -1.62
N ALA A 45 3.00 5.47 -1.20
CA ALA A 45 2.18 6.28 -2.11
C ALA A 45 3.06 7.38 -2.70
N ALA A 46 3.37 7.31 -3.99
CA ALA A 46 4.34 8.19 -4.64
C ALA A 46 3.71 9.05 -5.74
N ILE A 47 4.24 10.27 -5.87
CA ILE A 47 4.08 11.14 -7.03
C ILE A 47 5.35 11.09 -7.88
N SER A 48 6.52 11.07 -7.22
CA SER A 48 7.85 10.94 -7.84
C SER A 48 8.84 10.25 -6.89
N GLU A 49 10.08 10.03 -7.32
CA GLU A 49 11.15 9.46 -6.47
C GLU A 49 11.47 10.32 -5.25
N SER A 50 11.28 11.64 -5.33
CA SER A 50 11.52 12.57 -4.23
C SER A 50 10.26 12.98 -3.48
N ASP A 51 9.08 12.65 -4.00
CA ASP A 51 7.79 13.03 -3.43
C ASP A 51 6.92 11.79 -3.23
N TYR A 52 7.01 11.23 -2.02
CA TYR A 52 6.27 10.05 -1.62
C TYR A 52 5.98 10.04 -0.12
N GLN A 53 4.97 9.27 0.26
CA GLN A 53 4.59 9.00 1.63
C GLN A 53 4.65 7.50 1.89
N VAL A 54 5.10 7.11 3.07
CA VAL A 54 5.20 5.71 3.48
C VAL A 54 4.24 5.44 4.62
N TYR A 55 3.45 4.40 4.47
CA TYR A 55 2.50 3.92 5.47
C TYR A 55 2.78 2.46 5.79
N LYS A 56 2.51 2.03 7.01
CA LYS A 56 2.27 0.63 7.32
C LYS A 56 0.86 0.25 6.91
N LEU A 57 0.67 -1.00 6.51
CA LEU A 57 -0.65 -1.51 6.13
C LEU A 57 -1.68 -1.35 7.27
N LYS A 58 -1.29 -1.53 8.54
CA LYS A 58 -2.18 -1.30 9.69
C LYS A 58 -2.72 0.13 9.80
N GLU A 59 -1.97 1.13 9.34
CA GLU A 59 -2.37 2.54 9.40
C GLU A 59 -3.44 2.84 8.35
N LEU A 60 -3.43 2.09 7.24
CA LEU A 60 -4.42 2.23 6.17
C LEU A 60 -5.67 1.37 6.39
N LEU A 61 -5.61 0.38 7.25
CA LEU A 61 -6.77 -0.44 7.60
C LEU A 61 -6.72 -0.83 9.09
N PRO A 62 -6.99 0.12 10.00
CA PRO A 62 -7.02 -0.16 11.43
C PRO A 62 -8.18 -1.12 11.76
N GLU A 63 -7.98 -1.95 12.79
CA GLU A 63 -9.00 -2.90 13.26
C GLU A 63 -9.55 -3.82 12.14
N ALA A 64 -8.69 -4.17 11.19
CA ALA A 64 -9.06 -5.02 10.07
C ALA A 64 -9.53 -6.40 10.54
N PHE A 65 -10.60 -6.91 9.92
CA PHE A 65 -11.01 -8.29 10.08
C PHE A 65 -10.02 -9.19 9.32
N GLY A 66 -9.36 -10.12 10.01
CA GLY A 66 -8.34 -11.00 9.43
C GLY A 66 -7.68 -11.92 10.46
N ALA A 67 -6.88 -12.88 10.00
CA ALA A 67 -6.19 -13.82 10.89
C ALA A 67 -5.08 -13.08 11.67
N LEU A 68 -5.19 -13.10 13.00
CA LEU A 68 -4.13 -12.70 13.95
C LEU A 68 -2.89 -13.57 13.78
#